data_AF-A0A7G8BPN2-F1
#
_entry.id   AF-A0A7G8BPN2-F1
#
_cell.length_a   1.000
_cell.length_b   1.000
_cell.length_c   1.000
_cell.angle_alpha   90.00
_cell.angle_beta   90.00
_cell.angle_gamma   90.00
#
_symmetry.space_group_name_H-M   'P 1'
#
loop_
_entity.id
_entity.type
_entity.pdbx_description
1 polymer ?
#
loop_
_entity_poly.entity_id
_entity_poly.type
_entity_poly.pdbx_seq_one_letter_code
_entity_poly.pdbx_strand_id
1 'polypeptide(L)'
;MQNSLFETRTPEQLMQEREDLVDQQVLNLLCGRTQFPVTEQQRHILELLRYRRGRSKAIKISEISSRLNLSARFVKDMVRSLVVDFKLQIGASRDGADGGYYLVMSDEEALDTARPYIEEGIAMFKRAQVFVGTRAILELRGQLSIEEETHSGGQQ
;
A
#
# COMPACT_ATOMS: atom_id res chain seq x y z
N MET A 1 -24.78 -33.31 -15.66
CA MET A 1 -24.94 -32.18 -14.72
C MET A 1 -24.02 -32.43 -13.53
N GLN A 2 -22.80 -31.89 -13.58
CA GLN A 2 -21.91 -31.85 -12.42
C GLN A 2 -21.91 -30.40 -11.93
N ASN A 3 -22.59 -30.18 -10.80
CA ASN A 3 -22.49 -28.96 -10.04
C ASN A 3 -21.02 -28.84 -9.58
N SER A 4 -20.27 -27.95 -10.22
CA SER A 4 -19.00 -27.45 -9.71
C SER A 4 -19.32 -26.64 -8.46
N LEU A 5 -19.34 -27.32 -7.31
CA LEU A 5 -19.44 -26.71 -5.99
C LEU A 5 -18.35 -25.64 -5.88
N PHE A 6 -18.76 -24.42 -5.54
CA PHE A 6 -17.88 -23.38 -5.07
C PHE A 6 -17.10 -23.91 -3.87
N GLU A 7 -15.86 -24.35 -4.08
CA GLU A 7 -14.92 -24.57 -2.98
C GLU A 7 -14.63 -23.20 -2.36
N THR A 8 -15.41 -22.84 -1.33
CA THR A 8 -15.12 -21.69 -0.49
C THR A 8 -13.76 -21.93 0.14
N ARG A 9 -12.77 -21.14 -0.30
CA ARG A 9 -11.43 -21.13 0.29
C ARG A 9 -11.55 -20.90 1.79
N THR A 10 -10.84 -21.69 2.56
CA THR A 10 -10.78 -21.49 4.01
C THR A 10 -10.01 -20.21 4.34
N PRO A 11 -10.25 -19.59 5.51
CA PRO A 11 -9.49 -18.43 5.96
C PRO A 11 -7.97 -18.68 5.97
N GLU A 12 -7.55 -19.91 6.34
CA GLU A 12 -6.14 -20.31 6.36
C GLU A 12 -5.53 -20.32 4.95
N GLN A 13 -6.24 -20.84 3.96
CA GLN A 13 -5.79 -20.82 2.55
C GLN A 13 -5.66 -19.41 2.01
N LEU A 14 -6.62 -18.53 2.31
CA LEU A 14 -6.56 -17.11 1.91
C LEU A 14 -5.35 -16.39 2.53
N MET A 15 -5.06 -16.66 3.81
CA MET A 15 -3.88 -16.11 4.48
C MET A 15 -2.58 -16.62 3.85
N GLN A 16 -2.48 -17.92 3.55
CA GLN A 16 -1.29 -18.48 2.92
C GLN A 16 -1.08 -17.91 1.51
N GLU A 17 -2.13 -17.85 0.68
CA GLU A 17 -2.08 -17.20 -0.64
C GLU A 17 -1.58 -15.75 -0.55
N ARG A 18 -2.03 -15.05 0.50
CA ARG A 18 -1.61 -13.67 0.75
C ARG A 18 -0.14 -13.57 1.15
N GLU A 19 0.32 -14.44 2.05
CA GLU A 19 1.74 -14.49 2.44
C GLU A 19 2.63 -14.78 1.24
N ASP A 20 2.27 -15.79 0.43
CA ASP A 20 3.02 -16.18 -0.76
C ASP A 20 3.10 -15.03 -1.78
N LEU A 21 1.99 -14.32 -1.99
CA LEU A 21 1.95 -13.16 -2.89
C LEU A 21 2.85 -12.02 -2.39
N VAL A 22 2.81 -11.71 -1.10
CA VAL A 22 3.67 -10.67 -0.52
C VAL A 22 5.14 -11.08 -0.61
N ASP A 23 5.47 -12.34 -0.31
CA ASP A 23 6.84 -12.84 -0.37
C ASP A 23 7.38 -12.79 -1.81
N GLN A 24 6.56 -13.17 -2.78
CA GLN A 24 6.91 -13.07 -4.20
C GLN A 24 7.15 -11.61 -4.62
N GLN A 25 6.28 -10.68 -4.19
CA GLN A 25 6.44 -9.25 -4.48
C GLN A 25 7.73 -8.68 -3.86
N VAL A 26 7.98 -8.97 -2.58
CA VAL A 26 9.19 -8.52 -1.89
C VAL A 26 10.43 -9.10 -2.55
N LEU A 27 10.43 -10.39 -2.89
CA LEU A 27 11.56 -11.03 -3.58
C LEU A 27 11.82 -10.41 -4.94
N ASN A 28 10.76 -10.16 -5.74
CA ASN A 28 10.89 -9.51 -7.04
C ASN A 28 11.52 -8.12 -6.90
N LEU A 29 11.11 -7.34 -5.90
CA LEU A 29 11.69 -6.02 -5.62
C LEU A 29 13.17 -6.11 -5.22
N LEU A 30 13.51 -7.01 -4.29
CA LEU A 30 14.88 -7.21 -3.82
C LEU A 30 15.82 -7.68 -4.96
N CYS A 31 15.32 -8.53 -5.85
CA CYS A 31 16.06 -9.01 -7.02
C CYS A 31 16.05 -8.03 -8.21
N GLY A 32 15.38 -6.87 -8.10
CA GLY A 32 15.28 -5.89 -9.18
C GLY A 32 14.46 -6.35 -10.39
N ARG A 33 13.53 -7.30 -10.19
CA ARG A 33 12.62 -7.82 -11.22
C ARG A 33 11.37 -6.93 -11.36
N THR A 34 11.59 -5.62 -11.52
CA THR A 34 10.55 -4.61 -11.61
C THR A 34 10.80 -3.69 -12.80
N GLN A 35 9.77 -3.00 -13.28
CA GLN A 35 9.89 -2.05 -14.40
C GLN A 35 10.89 -0.93 -14.12
N PHE A 36 11.00 -0.51 -12.85
CA PHE A 36 11.93 0.51 -12.38
C PHE A 36 12.85 -0.06 -11.30
N PRO A 37 14.12 0.36 -11.23
CA PRO A 37 15.04 -0.12 -10.20
C PRO A 37 14.67 0.42 -8.82
N VAL A 38 14.71 -0.46 -7.82
CA VAL A 38 14.61 -0.09 -6.41
C VAL A 38 15.95 0.47 -5.95
N THR A 39 15.96 1.59 -5.23
CA THR A 39 17.20 2.17 -4.69
C THR A 39 17.79 1.31 -3.58
N GLU A 40 19.08 1.48 -3.27
CA GLU A 40 19.72 0.77 -2.16
C GLU A 40 19.02 1.05 -0.81
N GLN A 41 18.62 2.29 -0.56
CA GLN A 41 17.91 2.65 0.67
C GLN A 41 16.52 2.00 0.75
N GLN A 42 15.80 1.92 -0.37
CA GLN A 42 14.53 1.20 -0.43
C GLN A 42 14.73 -0.31 -0.21
N ARG A 43 15.80 -0.90 -0.77
CA ARG A 43 16.16 -2.30 -0.56
C ARG A 43 16.41 -2.59 0.92
N HIS A 44 17.19 -1.76 1.61
CA HIS A 44 17.44 -1.92 3.05
C HIS A 44 16.16 -1.79 3.89
N ILE A 45 15.24 -0.88 3.52
CA ILE A 45 13.94 -0.78 4.19
C ILE A 45 13.10 -2.05 3.95
N LEU A 46 13.08 -2.57 2.72
CA LEU A 46 12.40 -3.83 2.39
C LEU A 46 12.97 -5.02 3.18
N GLU A 47 14.28 -5.10 3.35
CA GLU A 47 14.92 -6.15 4.16
C GLU A 47 14.47 -6.11 5.61
N LEU A 48 14.30 -4.92 6.18
CA LEU A 48 13.77 -4.75 7.54
C LEU A 48 12.27 -5.09 7.63
N LEU A 49 11.51 -4.84 6.56
CA LEU A 49 10.06 -5.06 6.50
C LEU A 49 9.65 -6.48 6.12
N ARG A 50 10.49 -7.26 5.43
CA ARG A 50 10.10 -8.55 4.83
C ARG A 50 9.45 -9.55 5.79
N TYR A 51 9.74 -9.45 7.09
CA TYR A 51 9.19 -10.33 8.13
C TYR A 51 8.17 -9.64 9.05
N ARG A 52 7.81 -8.38 8.76
CA ARG A 52 6.91 -7.55 9.56
C ARG A 52 5.48 -7.68 9.03
N ARG A 53 4.94 -8.89 9.08
CA ARG A 53 3.61 -9.24 8.55
C ARG A 53 2.51 -8.94 9.56
N GLY A 54 1.59 -8.05 9.19
CA GLY A 54 0.47 -7.60 10.02
C GLY A 54 0.85 -6.54 11.06
N ARG A 55 -0.17 -5.82 11.55
CA ARG A 55 -0.05 -4.64 12.42
C ARG A 55 0.72 -4.92 13.70
N SER A 56 0.51 -6.09 14.30
CA SER A 56 1.17 -6.50 15.55
C SER A 56 2.69 -6.68 15.42
N LYS A 57 3.20 -6.85 14.19
CA LYS A 57 4.62 -6.98 13.89
C LYS A 57 5.24 -5.69 13.32
N ALA A 58 4.56 -4.55 13.45
CA ALA A 58 5.06 -3.28 12.92
C ALA A 58 6.44 -2.92 13.50
N ILE A 59 7.35 -2.50 12.62
CA ILE A 59 8.66 -1.97 13.01
C ILE A 59 8.57 -0.46 13.15
N LYS A 60 9.11 0.09 14.25
CA LYS A 60 9.02 1.52 14.54
C LYS A 60 9.83 2.35 13.55
N ILE A 61 9.35 3.57 13.26
CA ILE A 61 10.07 4.50 12.38
C ILE A 61 11.43 4.86 12.97
N SER A 62 11.50 5.09 14.28
CA SER A 62 12.75 5.34 15.00
C SER A 62 13.72 4.17 14.92
N GLU A 63 13.22 2.92 14.95
CA GLU A 63 14.05 1.73 14.77
C GLU A 63 14.64 1.67 13.36
N ILE A 64 13.83 1.86 12.31
CA ILE A 64 14.33 1.93 10.91
C ILE A 64 15.35 3.06 10.77
N SER A 65 15.04 4.24 11.30
CA SER A 65 15.90 5.43 11.22
C SER A 65 17.26 5.16 11.85
N SER A 66 17.29 4.53 13.03
CA SER A 66 18.53 4.19 13.74
C SER A 66 19.36 3.15 13.00
N ARG A 67 18.75 2.08 12.48
CA ARG A 67 19.46 0.99 11.78
C ARG A 67 20.06 1.42 10.45
N LEU A 68 19.39 2.34 9.74
CA LEU A 68 19.82 2.78 8.41
C LEU A 68 20.53 4.14 8.43
N ASN A 69 20.66 4.77 9.59
CA ASN A 69 21.16 6.13 9.74
C ASN A 69 20.44 7.14 8.81
N LEU A 70 19.11 7.05 8.80
CA LEU A 70 18.23 7.89 7.97
C LEU A 70 17.37 8.79 8.85
N SER A 71 16.98 9.95 8.34
CA SER A 71 15.97 10.76 9.02
C SER A 71 14.59 10.10 8.92
N ALA A 72 13.75 10.30 9.93
CA ALA A 72 12.37 9.80 9.92
C ALA A 72 11.58 10.29 8.70
N ARG A 73 11.84 11.51 8.23
CA ARG A 73 11.24 12.05 7.00
C ARG A 73 11.64 11.22 5.78
N PHE A 74 12.92 10.92 5.64
CA PHE A 74 13.42 10.13 4.53
C PHE A 74 12.88 8.69 4.55
N VAL A 75 12.74 8.08 5.74
CA VAL A 75 12.07 6.77 5.87
C VAL A 75 10.63 6.83 5.37
N LYS A 76 9.86 7.86 5.75
CA LYS A 76 8.48 8.05 5.29
C LYS A 76 8.39 8.21 3.77
N ASP A 77 9.31 8.98 3.18
CA ASP A 77 9.36 9.19 1.73
C ASP A 77 9.69 7.90 0.97
N MET A 78 10.64 7.10 1.47
CA MET A 78 10.97 5.81 0.87
C MET A 78 9.83 4.80 0.97
N VAL A 79 9.16 4.71 2.13
CA VAL A 79 7.99 3.85 2.30
C VAL A 79 6.84 4.28 1.40
N ARG A 80 6.60 5.59 1.27
CA ARG A 80 5.61 6.13 0.33
C ARG A 80 5.91 5.68 -1.11
N SER A 81 7.16 5.76 -1.55
CA SER A 81 7.55 5.32 -2.89
C SER A 81 7.33 3.81 -3.08
N LEU A 82 7.66 2.98 -2.08
CA LEU A 82 7.36 1.54 -2.10
C LEU A 82 5.86 1.24 -2.26
N VAL A 83 5.00 2.05 -1.64
CA VAL A 83 3.53 1.89 -1.75
C VAL A 83 3.02 2.38 -3.10
N VAL A 84 3.39 3.59 -3.51
CA VAL A 84 2.80 4.26 -4.67
C VAL A 84 3.36 3.72 -5.98
N ASP A 85 4.69 3.56 -6.06
CA ASP A 85 5.39 3.25 -7.30
C ASP A 85 5.49 1.74 -7.52
N PHE A 86 5.67 0.98 -6.42
CA PHE A 86 5.84 -0.47 -6.47
C PHE A 86 4.61 -1.26 -6.00
N LYS A 87 3.52 -0.58 -5.65
CA LYS A 87 2.23 -1.17 -5.24
C LYS A 87 2.34 -2.14 -4.06
N LEU A 88 3.38 -2.02 -3.25
CA LEU A 88 3.55 -2.86 -2.07
C LEU A 88 2.64 -2.36 -0.95
N GLN A 89 1.75 -3.21 -0.47
CA GLN A 89 0.79 -2.82 0.56
C GLN A 89 1.47 -2.76 1.94
N ILE A 90 1.96 -1.57 2.28
CA ILE A 90 2.57 -1.26 3.57
C ILE A 90 1.58 -0.42 4.40
N GLY A 91 1.21 -0.93 5.56
CA GLY A 91 0.39 -0.25 6.55
C GLY A 91 1.23 0.57 7.52
N ALA A 92 0.63 1.63 8.06
CA ALA A 92 1.23 2.41 9.15
C ALA A 92 0.45 2.16 10.45
N SER A 93 1.09 1.56 11.45
CA SER A 93 0.55 1.53 12.80
C SER A 93 0.71 2.91 13.43
N ARG A 94 -0.36 3.39 14.07
CA ARG A 94 -0.38 4.61 14.87
C ARG A 94 -0.30 4.31 16.36
N ASP A 95 -0.02 3.06 16.71
CA ASP A 95 0.03 2.62 18.10
C ASP A 95 1.30 3.17 18.75
N GLY A 96 1.13 4.00 19.79
CA GLY A 96 2.23 4.66 20.50
C GLY A 96 2.74 5.94 19.82
N ALA A 97 3.74 6.58 20.45
CA ALA A 97 4.20 7.92 20.06
C ALA A 97 5.00 7.98 18.74
N ASP A 98 5.59 6.86 18.31
CA ASP A 98 6.56 6.82 17.20
C ASP A 98 6.01 6.15 15.92
N GLY A 99 4.82 5.55 16.00
CA GLY A 99 4.22 4.74 14.93
C GLY A 99 5.14 3.63 14.39
N GLY A 100 4.71 2.95 13.33
CA GLY A 100 5.52 1.92 12.68
C GLY A 100 4.96 1.46 11.35
N TYR A 101 5.76 0.68 10.62
CA TYR A 101 5.39 0.13 9.31
C TYR A 101 5.32 -1.40 9.34
N TYR A 102 4.38 -1.96 8.58
CA TYR A 102 4.17 -3.40 8.44
C TYR A 102 3.63 -3.74 7.06
N LEU A 103 3.77 -4.99 6.63
CA LEU A 103 3.15 -5.52 5.43
C LEU A 103 1.71 -5.93 5.74
N VAL A 104 0.76 -5.41 4.96
CA VAL A 104 -0.68 -5.65 5.15
C VAL A 104 -1.03 -7.10 4.79
N MET A 105 -1.70 -7.79 5.72
CA MET A 105 -2.05 -9.22 5.60
C MET A 105 -3.56 -9.48 5.57
N SER A 106 -4.40 -8.49 5.92
CA SER A 106 -5.85 -8.64 5.88
C SER A 106 -6.53 -7.46 5.21
N ASP A 107 -7.75 -7.69 4.72
CA ASP A 107 -8.60 -6.64 4.16
C ASP A 107 -8.96 -5.57 5.20
N GLU A 108 -9.13 -5.97 6.46
CA GLU A 108 -9.35 -5.03 7.57
C GLU A 108 -8.15 -4.07 7.72
N GLU A 109 -6.92 -4.61 7.71
CA GLU A 109 -5.71 -3.79 7.77
C GLU A 109 -5.57 -2.89 6.54
N ALA A 110 -5.96 -3.37 5.36
CA ALA A 110 -5.95 -2.59 4.12
C ALA A 110 -6.94 -1.42 4.21
N LEU A 111 -8.18 -1.67 4.64
CA LEU A 111 -9.22 -0.67 4.81
C LEU A 111 -8.82 0.38 5.83
N ASP A 112 -8.29 -0.04 6.98
CA ASP A 112 -7.82 0.88 8.01
C ASP A 112 -6.64 1.72 7.55
N THR A 113 -5.73 1.14 6.77
CA THR A 113 -4.60 1.87 6.17
C THR A 113 -5.10 2.89 5.15
N ALA A 114 -6.11 2.53 4.34
CA ALA A 114 -6.64 3.36 3.27
C ALA A 114 -7.52 4.52 3.78
N ARG A 115 -8.26 4.30 4.87
CA ARG A 115 -9.28 5.23 5.38
C ARG A 115 -8.79 6.68 5.54
N PRO A 116 -7.63 6.98 6.15
CA PRO A 116 -7.14 8.35 6.27
C PRO A 116 -6.89 9.02 4.92
N TYR A 117 -6.43 8.27 3.91
CA TYR A 117 -6.18 8.80 2.57
C TYR A 117 -7.49 9.11 1.84
N ILE A 118 -8.52 8.27 2.03
CA ILE A 118 -9.86 8.51 1.48
C ILE A 118 -10.46 9.77 2.11
N GLU A 119 -10.39 9.89 3.43
CA GLU A 119 -10.88 11.06 4.16
C GLU A 119 -10.15 12.35 3.75
N GLU A 120 -8.82 12.29 3.64
CA GLU A 120 -8.00 13.41 3.17
C GLU A 120 -8.33 13.80 1.72
N GLY A 121 -8.49 12.81 0.83
CA GLY A 121 -8.91 13.03 -0.55
C GLY A 121 -10.25 13.75 -0.64
N ILE A 122 -11.26 13.30 0.10
CA ILE A 122 -12.57 13.96 0.19
C ILE A 122 -12.43 15.40 0.71
N ALA A 123 -11.62 15.61 1.75
CA ALA A 123 -11.39 16.95 2.30
C ALA A 123 -10.71 17.88 1.28
N MET A 124 -9.73 17.38 0.52
CA MET A 124 -9.08 18.14 -0.55
C MET A 124 -10.06 18.50 -1.66
N PHE A 125 -10.95 17.59 -2.06
CA PHE A 125 -12.00 17.89 -3.03
C PHE A 125 -12.94 19.00 -2.58
N LYS A 126 -13.38 18.96 -1.31
CA LYS A 126 -14.22 20.02 -0.73
C LYS A 126 -13.50 21.37 -0.73
N ARG A 127 -12.21 21.40 -0.41
CA ARG A 127 -11.40 22.63 -0.45
C ARG A 127 -11.23 23.16 -1.87
N ALA A 128 -10.93 22.29 -2.83
CA ALA A 128 -10.83 22.67 -4.23
C ALA A 128 -12.14 23.30 -4.74
N GLN A 129 -13.29 22.71 -4.36
CA GLN A 129 -14.62 23.22 -4.74
C GLN A 129 -14.84 24.68 -4.34
N VAL A 130 -14.27 25.15 -3.22
CA VAL A 130 -14.37 26.56 -2.79
C VAL A 130 -13.69 27.50 -3.80
N PHE A 131 -12.60 27.07 -4.43
CA PHE A 131 -11.81 27.90 -5.34
C PHE A 131 -12.29 27.81 -6.80
N VAL A 132 -12.66 26.62 -7.27
CA VAL A 132 -12.99 26.39 -8.69
C VAL A 132 -14.48 26.18 -8.96
N GLY A 133 -15.30 26.16 -7.91
CA GLY A 133 -16.74 25.91 -8.00
C GLY A 133 -17.10 24.46 -8.33
N THR A 134 -18.40 24.15 -8.32
CA THR A 134 -18.91 22.79 -8.49
C THR A 134 -18.66 22.21 -9.88
N ARG A 135 -18.64 23.03 -10.93
CA ARG A 135 -18.49 22.57 -12.32
C ARG A 135 -17.13 21.90 -12.56
N ALA A 136 -16.05 22.52 -12.13
CA ALA A 136 -14.70 21.97 -12.29
C ALA A 136 -14.52 20.65 -11.51
N ILE A 137 -15.20 20.48 -10.37
CA ILE A 137 -15.17 19.22 -9.62
C ILE A 137 -15.95 18.11 -10.35
N LEU A 138 -17.06 18.44 -11.02
CA LEU A 138 -17.80 17.46 -11.84
C LEU A 138 -16.99 17.01 -13.06
N GLU A 139 -16.27 17.93 -13.70
CA GLU A 139 -15.35 17.61 -14.80
C GLU A 139 -14.23 16.66 -14.34
N LEU A 140 -13.64 16.93 -13.17
CA LEU A 140 -12.61 16.06 -12.59
C LEU A 140 -13.17 14.69 -12.20
N ARG A 141 -14.39 14.60 -11.66
CA ARG A 141 -15.06 13.31 -11.43
C ARG A 141 -15.23 12.52 -12.73
N GLY A 142 -15.56 13.19 -13.83
CA GLY A 142 -15.63 12.55 -15.15
C GLY A 142 -14.27 12.02 -15.62
N GLN A 143 -13.19 12.76 -15.40
CA GLN A 143 -11.83 12.32 -15.74
C GLN A 143 -11.41 11.07 -14.96
N LEU A 144 -11.67 11.03 -13.66
CA LEU A 144 -11.37 9.86 -12.81
C LEU A 144 -12.10 8.61 -13.30
N SER A 145 -13.39 8.71 -13.65
CA SER A 145 -14.16 7.59 -14.18
C SER A 145 -13.59 7.04 -15.50
N ILE A 146 -13.07 7.90 -16.38
CA ILE A 146 -12.43 7.48 -17.64
C ILE A 146 -11.10 6.76 -17.37
N GLU A 147 -10.29 7.27 -16.43
CA GLU A 147 -9.03 6.61 -16.05
C GLU A 147 -9.27 5.22 -15.45
N GLU A 148 -10.33 5.04 -14.66
CA GLU A 148 -10.76 3.76 -14.09
C GLU A 148 -11.15 2.73 -15.19
N GLU A 149 -11.89 3.17 -16.22
CA GLU A 149 -12.25 2.34 -17.37
C GLU A 149 -11.03 1.93 -18.20
N THR A 150 -10.09 2.86 -18.38
CA THR A 150 -8.87 2.64 -19.18
C THR A 150 -7.90 1.65 -18.50
N HIS A 151 -7.81 1.67 -17.16
CA HIS A 151 -7.00 0.72 -16.40
C HIS A 151 -7.64 -0.69 -16.29
N SER A 152 -8.95 -0.80 -16.50
CA SER A 152 -9.68 -2.09 -16.51
C SER A 152 -9.58 -2.82 -17.85
N GLY A 153 -9.26 -2.12 -18.94
CA GLY A 153 -9.10 -2.67 -20.29
C GLY A 153 -7.73 -3.28 -20.62
N GLY A 154 -6.76 -3.22 -19.70
CA GLY A 154 -5.40 -3.75 -19.86
C GLY A 154 -5.19 -5.21 -19.43
N GLN A 155 -6.26 -5.90 -19.02
CA GLN A 155 -6.27 -7.34 -18.73
C GLN A 155 -7.04 -8.08 -19.83
N GLN A 156 -6.45 -8.19 -21.02
CA GLN A 156 -6.86 -9.16 -22.05
C GLN A 156 -5.63 -9.88 -22.59
#